data_AF-W4V530-F1
#
_entry.id   AF-W4V530-F1
#
_cell.length_a   1.000
_cell.length_b   1.000
_cell.length_c   1.000
_cell.angle_alpha   90.00
_cell.angle_beta   90.00
_cell.angle_gamma   90.00
#
_symmetry.space_group_name_H-M   'P 1'
#
loop_
_entity.id
_entity.type
_entity.pdbx_description
1 polymer ?
#
loop_
_entity_poly.entity_id
_entity_poly.type
_entity_poly.pdbx_seq_one_letter_code
_entity_poly.pdbx_strand_id
1 'polypeptide(L)'
;MKKLKSLAFRFVVYTTLLCMLFLSTALQSIASTNVKVYFNGKLMEFGTNSNDPPPYIKEGRTLIPFRRIFEALGMDVGWDPALRMVTAKGNDIEMTLYIGNKIAIVNGQEKELDVAAEITDGRTFVPLRFVSENCGAEVAWDDSTKSVYITLPENVPSSSGEPERKSLGEETTYEDLTFSFDEVVIKEVEGTNNNRIAIMGKTNLKNATLLLEVFDNYGNSKKQKPMLSHPNRNLMISGHHFICQKHLFLSIWL
;
A
#
# COMPACT_ATOMS: atom_id res chain seq x y z
N MET A 1 31.43 -73.57 28.43
CA MET A 1 30.14 -73.14 27.82
C MET A 1 29.34 -72.10 28.64
N LYS A 2 29.28 -72.16 29.98
CA LYS A 2 28.49 -71.20 30.79
C LYS A 2 28.99 -69.74 30.74
N LYS A 3 30.31 -69.52 30.76
CA LYS A 3 30.90 -68.16 30.70
C LYS A 3 30.69 -67.43 29.36
N LEU A 4 30.65 -68.18 28.25
CA LEU A 4 30.42 -67.62 26.91
C LEU A 4 28.97 -67.15 26.72
N LYS A 5 28.00 -67.88 27.27
CA LYS A 5 26.58 -67.49 27.26
C LYS A 5 26.31 -66.24 28.12
N SER A 6 27.01 -66.10 29.25
CA SER A 6 26.91 -64.91 30.11
C SER A 6 27.53 -63.65 29.46
N LEU A 7 28.63 -63.81 28.74
CA LEU A 7 29.27 -62.72 27.99
C LEU A 7 28.38 -62.25 26.82
N ALA A 8 27.82 -63.19 26.05
CA ALA A 8 26.89 -62.88 24.97
C ALA A 8 25.62 -62.18 25.46
N PHE A 9 25.07 -62.62 26.61
CA PHE A 9 23.90 -61.98 27.21
C PHE A 9 24.19 -60.54 27.65
N ARG A 10 25.35 -60.29 28.27
CA ARG A 10 25.78 -58.93 28.62
C ARG A 10 25.94 -58.05 27.38
N PHE A 11 26.52 -58.59 26.31
CA PHE A 11 26.70 -57.85 25.06
C PHE A 11 25.36 -57.45 24.44
N VAL A 12 24.37 -58.36 24.42
CA VAL A 12 23.01 -58.07 23.93
C VAL A 12 22.29 -57.05 24.81
N VAL A 13 22.47 -57.09 26.13
CA VAL A 13 21.87 -56.09 27.03
C VAL A 13 22.52 -54.71 26.83
N TYR A 14 23.84 -54.63 26.66
CA TYR A 14 24.52 -53.36 26.39
C TYR A 14 24.20 -52.79 25.01
N THR A 15 24.06 -53.62 23.97
CA THR A 15 23.67 -53.13 22.64
C THR A 15 22.22 -52.69 22.59
N THR A 16 21.32 -53.37 23.30
CA THR A 16 19.91 -52.94 23.42
C THR A 16 19.76 -51.67 24.24
N LEU A 17 20.54 -51.51 25.33
CA LEU A 17 20.55 -50.27 26.13
C LEU A 17 21.15 -49.08 25.34
N LEU A 18 22.18 -49.32 24.52
CA LEU A 18 22.78 -48.31 23.65
C LEU A 18 21.82 -47.88 22.51
N CYS A 19 21.06 -48.82 21.94
CA CYS A 19 20.04 -48.51 20.95
C CYS A 19 18.86 -47.70 21.53
N MET A 20 18.46 -47.95 22.79
CA MET A 20 17.44 -47.13 23.45
C MET A 20 17.94 -45.70 23.74
N LEU A 21 19.24 -45.51 24.01
CA LEU A 21 19.82 -44.18 24.22
C LEU A 21 19.84 -43.32 22.95
N PHE A 22 19.96 -43.93 21.77
CA PHE A 22 19.93 -43.25 20.47
C PHE A 22 18.52 -42.99 19.93
N LEU A 23 17.49 -43.65 20.47
CA LEU A 23 16.10 -43.44 20.04
C LEU A 23 15.45 -42.18 20.63
N SER A 24 16.15 -41.52 21.57
CA SER A 24 15.71 -40.31 22.27
C SER A 24 16.23 -38.99 21.66
N THR A 25 16.79 -38.99 20.46
CA THR A 25 17.03 -37.72 19.76
C THR A 25 15.70 -37.04 19.47
N ALA A 26 15.50 -35.92 20.17
CA ALA A 26 14.27 -35.16 20.27
C ALA A 26 13.52 -35.02 18.95
N LEU A 27 12.21 -35.34 18.97
CA LEU A 27 11.29 -34.65 18.10
C LEU A 27 11.40 -33.16 18.44
N GLN A 28 12.06 -32.39 17.59
CA GLN A 28 11.89 -30.96 17.60
C GLN A 28 10.43 -30.69 17.26
N SER A 29 9.67 -30.20 18.23
CA SER A 29 8.33 -29.69 17.98
C SER A 29 8.46 -28.53 17.00
N ILE A 30 7.99 -28.73 15.77
CA ILE A 30 7.74 -27.62 14.86
C ILE A 30 6.49 -26.95 15.43
N ALA A 31 6.69 -25.96 16.31
CA ALA A 31 5.61 -25.09 16.73
C ALA A 31 5.08 -24.41 15.46
N SER A 32 3.93 -24.86 14.96
CA SER A 32 3.19 -24.15 13.93
C SER A 32 2.69 -22.86 14.55
N THR A 33 3.50 -21.80 14.45
CA THR A 33 3.08 -20.47 14.88
C THR A 33 2.02 -20.00 13.89
N ASN A 34 0.75 -20.20 14.24
CA ASN A 34 -0.36 -19.71 13.45
C ASN A 34 -0.37 -18.17 13.56
N VAL A 35 0.22 -17.50 12.57
CA VAL A 35 0.27 -16.04 12.54
C VAL A 35 -1.09 -15.52 12.13
N LYS A 36 -1.67 -14.65 12.94
CA LYS A 36 -2.92 -13.96 12.61
C LYS A 36 -2.61 -12.64 11.93
N VAL A 37 -3.36 -12.29 10.89
CA VAL A 37 -3.19 -11.02 10.18
C VAL A 37 -4.51 -10.27 10.21
N TYR A 38 -4.48 -9.05 10.73
CA TYR A 38 -5.61 -8.15 10.77
C TYR A 38 -5.36 -7.01 9.79
N PHE A 39 -6.32 -6.72 8.93
CA PHE A 39 -6.30 -5.60 8.00
C PHE A 39 -7.45 -4.64 8.32
N ASN A 40 -7.13 -3.39 8.64
CA ASN A 40 -8.09 -2.38 9.12
C ASN A 40 -9.01 -2.94 10.23
N GLY A 41 -8.41 -3.64 11.20
CA GLY A 41 -9.12 -4.25 12.33
C GLY A 41 -9.87 -5.56 12.03
N LYS A 42 -9.96 -6.00 10.77
CA LYS A 42 -10.63 -7.25 10.39
C LYS A 42 -9.64 -8.40 10.22
N LEU A 43 -9.95 -9.57 10.79
CA LEU A 43 -9.15 -10.79 10.60
C LEU A 43 -9.16 -11.23 9.13
N MET A 44 -7.97 -11.49 8.58
CA MET A 44 -7.77 -12.10 7.28
C MET A 44 -7.75 -13.62 7.42
N GLU A 45 -8.70 -14.28 6.76
CA GLU A 45 -8.83 -15.74 6.79
C GLU A 45 -7.86 -16.42 5.80
N PHE A 46 -7.22 -17.49 6.26
CA PHE A 46 -6.34 -18.36 5.46
C PHE A 46 -6.78 -19.83 5.57
N GLY A 47 -6.36 -20.67 4.64
CA GLY A 47 -6.64 -22.10 4.60
C GLY A 47 -7.72 -22.50 3.61
N THR A 48 -8.42 -23.59 3.90
CA THR A 48 -9.33 -24.28 2.95
C THR A 48 -10.46 -23.39 2.45
N ASN A 49 -10.97 -22.48 3.29
CA ASN A 49 -12.06 -21.58 2.92
C ASN A 49 -11.62 -20.45 1.98
N SER A 50 -10.33 -20.08 2.00
CA SER A 50 -9.78 -18.99 1.18
C SER A 50 -8.89 -19.48 0.04
N ASN A 51 -8.55 -20.77 -0.02
CA ASN A 51 -7.60 -21.36 -0.98
C ASN A 51 -6.21 -20.70 -0.97
N ASP A 52 -5.84 -20.11 0.17
CA ASP A 52 -4.56 -19.46 0.41
C ASP A 52 -3.86 -20.12 1.60
N PRO A 53 -2.58 -20.51 1.49
CA PRO A 53 -1.85 -21.03 2.64
C PRO A 53 -1.66 -19.95 3.71
N PRO A 54 -1.57 -20.34 4.99
CA PRO A 54 -1.40 -19.39 6.08
C PRO A 54 -0.04 -18.67 6.00
N PRO A 55 0.04 -17.43 6.51
CA PRO A 55 1.31 -16.74 6.68
C PRO A 55 2.18 -17.46 7.72
N TYR A 56 3.49 -17.32 7.58
CA TYR A 56 4.47 -17.93 8.48
C TYR A 56 5.66 -17.01 8.72
N ILE A 57 6.45 -17.31 9.75
CA ILE A 57 7.63 -16.53 10.10
C ILE A 57 8.89 -17.23 9.55
N LYS A 58 9.71 -16.49 8.83
CA LYS A 58 11.04 -16.90 8.38
C LYS A 58 12.03 -15.78 8.65
N GLU A 59 13.18 -16.13 9.24
CA GLU A 59 14.25 -15.14 9.55
C GLU A 59 13.73 -13.92 10.33
N GLY A 60 12.75 -14.12 11.22
CA GLY A 60 12.13 -13.04 12.00
C GLY A 60 11.24 -12.09 11.19
N ARG A 61 10.75 -12.52 10.01
CA ARG A 61 9.79 -11.78 9.18
C ARG A 61 8.59 -12.63 8.82
N THR A 62 7.41 -12.00 8.83
CA THR A 62 6.17 -12.64 8.38
C THR A 62 6.11 -12.63 6.86
N LEU A 63 6.02 -13.83 6.28
CA LEU A 63 5.78 -14.07 4.88
C LEU A 63 4.29 -14.39 4.67
N ILE A 64 3.70 -13.80 3.64
CA ILE A 64 2.26 -13.92 3.33
C ILE A 64 2.08 -14.16 1.83
N PRO A 65 1.05 -14.91 1.37
CA PRO A 65 0.76 -15.05 -0.05
C PRO A 65 0.59 -13.69 -0.71
N PHE A 66 1.35 -13.43 -1.78
CA PHE A 66 1.47 -12.08 -2.34
C PHE A 66 0.11 -11.51 -2.76
N ARG A 67 -0.72 -12.32 -3.43
CA ARG A 67 -2.03 -11.93 -3.94
C ARG A 67 -2.93 -11.41 -2.82
N ARG A 68 -2.95 -12.12 -1.67
CA ARG A 68 -3.79 -11.74 -0.52
C ARG A 68 -3.49 -10.36 0.01
N ILE A 69 -2.21 -10.06 0.21
CA ILE A 69 -1.82 -8.78 0.80
C ILE A 69 -2.00 -7.63 -0.18
N PHE A 70 -1.59 -7.79 -1.43
CA PHE A 70 -1.69 -6.73 -2.44
C PHE A 70 -3.14 -6.42 -2.82
N GLU A 71 -4.01 -7.42 -2.99
CA GLU A 71 -5.43 -7.19 -3.28
C GLU A 71 -6.13 -6.51 -2.09
N ALA A 72 -5.78 -6.87 -0.84
CA ALA A 72 -6.29 -6.18 0.35
C ALA A 72 -5.87 -4.70 0.38
N LEU A 73 -4.67 -4.37 -0.13
CA LEU A 73 -4.15 -3.02 -0.26
C LEU A 73 -4.68 -2.27 -1.51
N GLY A 74 -5.61 -2.86 -2.27
CA GLY A 74 -6.22 -2.23 -3.45
C GLY A 74 -5.31 -2.22 -4.68
N MET A 75 -4.39 -3.17 -4.80
CA MET A 75 -3.45 -3.27 -5.91
C MET A 75 -3.87 -4.36 -6.91
N ASP A 76 -3.73 -4.09 -8.20
CA ASP A 76 -3.79 -5.09 -9.26
C ASP A 76 -2.50 -5.90 -9.29
N VAL A 77 -2.61 -7.22 -9.32
CA VAL A 77 -1.46 -8.13 -9.20
C VAL A 77 -1.24 -9.03 -10.41
N GLY A 78 0.01 -9.13 -10.83
CA GLY A 78 0.51 -10.02 -11.88
C GLY A 78 1.56 -10.99 -11.36
N TRP A 79 1.65 -12.13 -12.03
CA TRP A 79 2.71 -13.12 -11.86
C TRP A 79 3.28 -13.48 -13.23
N ASP A 80 4.58 -13.27 -13.40
CA ASP A 80 5.32 -13.71 -14.59
C ASP A 80 6.12 -14.98 -14.25
N PRO A 81 5.73 -16.15 -14.78
CA PRO A 81 6.43 -17.39 -14.51
C PRO A 81 7.79 -17.50 -15.21
N ALA A 82 7.98 -16.82 -16.34
CA ALA A 82 9.24 -16.86 -17.10
C ALA A 82 10.33 -16.08 -16.37
N LEU A 83 9.96 -14.92 -15.83
CA LEU A 83 10.86 -14.07 -15.03
C LEU A 83 10.86 -14.41 -13.54
N ARG A 84 9.95 -15.30 -13.09
CA ARG A 84 9.68 -15.59 -11.68
C ARG A 84 9.52 -14.30 -10.88
N MET A 85 8.54 -13.50 -11.31
CA MET A 85 8.41 -12.11 -10.91
C MET A 85 6.96 -11.79 -10.53
N VAL A 86 6.80 -11.13 -9.39
CA VAL A 86 5.54 -10.54 -8.96
C VAL A 86 5.51 -9.09 -9.40
N THR A 87 4.39 -8.66 -9.97
CA THR A 87 4.10 -7.24 -10.24
C THR A 87 2.84 -6.83 -9.50
N ALA A 88 2.83 -5.63 -8.94
CA ALA A 88 1.66 -5.04 -8.31
C ALA A 88 1.55 -3.57 -8.72
N LYS A 89 0.35 -3.12 -9.12
CA LYS A 89 0.09 -1.73 -9.54
C LYS A 89 -1.21 -1.22 -8.93
N GLY A 90 -1.22 0.01 -8.44
CA GLY A 90 -2.39 0.64 -7.85
C GLY A 90 -1.99 1.82 -6.96
N ASN A 91 -2.91 2.76 -6.71
CA ASN A 91 -2.68 3.90 -5.82
C ASN A 91 -1.37 4.69 -6.12
N ASP A 92 -1.07 4.93 -7.41
CA ASP A 92 0.17 5.56 -7.89
C ASP A 92 1.48 4.83 -7.51
N ILE A 93 1.37 3.54 -7.21
CA ILE A 93 2.49 2.66 -6.85
C ILE A 93 2.59 1.53 -7.87
N GLU A 94 3.81 1.30 -8.36
CA GLU A 94 4.21 0.14 -9.13
C GLU A 94 5.34 -0.58 -8.39
N MET A 95 5.15 -1.86 -8.12
CA MET A 95 6.09 -2.69 -7.38
C MET A 95 6.40 -3.97 -8.15
N THR A 96 7.69 -4.32 -8.20
CA THR A 96 8.21 -5.54 -8.81
C THR A 96 9.12 -6.27 -7.84
N LEU A 97 8.85 -7.56 -7.61
CA LEU A 97 9.67 -8.44 -6.77
C LEU A 97 10.09 -9.68 -7.55
N TYR A 98 11.36 -10.05 -7.46
CA TYR A 98 11.90 -11.27 -8.06
C TYR A 98 12.05 -12.36 -7.01
N ILE A 99 11.63 -13.59 -7.34
CA ILE A 99 11.78 -14.73 -6.42
C ILE A 99 13.25 -15.02 -6.15
N GLY A 100 13.61 -15.11 -4.88
CA GLY A 100 14.97 -15.38 -4.41
C GLY A 100 15.90 -14.15 -4.41
N ASN A 101 15.41 -12.99 -4.83
CA ASN A 101 16.17 -11.74 -4.78
C ASN A 101 15.72 -10.89 -3.58
N LYS A 102 16.69 -10.22 -2.94
CA LYS A 102 16.41 -9.22 -1.89
C LYS A 102 16.21 -7.82 -2.46
N ILE A 103 16.44 -7.58 -3.75
CA ILE A 103 16.16 -6.30 -4.38
C ILE A 103 14.79 -6.32 -5.05
N ALA A 104 13.94 -5.39 -4.66
CA ALA A 104 12.65 -5.08 -5.30
C ALA A 104 12.73 -3.70 -5.97
N ILE A 105 11.85 -3.46 -6.93
CA ILE A 105 11.72 -2.16 -7.60
C ILE A 105 10.39 -1.56 -7.17
N VAL A 106 10.39 -0.35 -6.61
CA VAL A 106 9.20 0.41 -6.20
C VAL A 106 9.25 1.77 -6.88
N ASN A 107 8.28 2.07 -7.74
CA ASN A 107 8.21 3.32 -8.52
C ASN A 107 9.53 3.63 -9.26
N GLY A 108 10.14 2.60 -9.85
CA GLY A 108 11.41 2.70 -10.58
C GLY A 108 12.66 2.81 -9.70
N GLN A 109 12.55 2.74 -8.37
CA GLN A 109 13.67 2.78 -7.44
C GLN A 109 13.93 1.41 -6.82
N GLU A 110 15.20 1.03 -6.68
CA GLU A 110 15.58 -0.19 -5.99
C GLU A 110 15.40 -0.04 -4.46
N LYS A 111 14.79 -1.06 -3.84
CA LYS A 111 14.61 -1.17 -2.39
C LYS A 111 14.97 -2.58 -1.93
N GLU A 112 15.64 -2.66 -0.80
CA GLU A 112 16.05 -3.94 -0.21
C GLU A 112 14.92 -4.55 0.66
N LEU A 113 14.75 -5.85 0.52
CA LEU A 113 13.88 -6.72 1.30
C LEU A 113 14.70 -7.36 2.43
N ASP A 114 14.18 -7.35 3.65
CA ASP A 114 14.80 -8.06 4.78
C ASP A 114 14.97 -9.56 4.47
N VAL A 115 13.95 -10.16 3.85
CA VAL A 115 13.89 -11.56 3.43
C VAL A 115 13.42 -11.60 1.98
N ALA A 116 14.03 -12.42 1.13
CA ALA A 116 13.64 -12.52 -0.27
C ALA A 116 12.22 -13.09 -0.43
N ALA A 117 11.51 -12.66 -1.46
CA ALA A 117 10.27 -13.33 -1.87
C ALA A 117 10.57 -14.78 -2.28
N GLU A 118 9.69 -15.72 -1.96
CA GLU A 118 9.92 -17.14 -2.21
C GLU A 118 8.68 -17.89 -2.68
N ILE A 119 8.89 -19.10 -3.20
CA ILE A 119 7.80 -20.01 -3.54
C ILE A 119 7.84 -21.18 -2.57
N THR A 120 6.76 -21.37 -1.82
CA THR A 120 6.57 -22.47 -0.87
C THR A 120 5.24 -23.12 -1.16
N ASP A 121 5.19 -24.45 -1.22
CA ASP A 121 3.96 -25.21 -1.49
C ASP A 121 3.15 -24.73 -2.71
N GLY A 122 3.86 -24.33 -3.78
CA GLY A 122 3.24 -23.85 -5.03
C GLY A 122 2.58 -22.48 -4.92
N ARG A 123 2.91 -21.70 -3.88
CA ARG A 123 2.41 -20.34 -3.67
C ARG A 123 3.57 -19.38 -3.47
N THR A 124 3.43 -18.18 -4.03
CA THR A 124 4.43 -17.12 -3.90
C THR A 124 4.17 -16.33 -2.63
N PHE A 125 5.19 -16.23 -1.78
CA PHE A 125 5.19 -15.50 -0.53
C PHE A 125 6.10 -14.29 -0.60
N VAL A 126 5.67 -13.19 0.03
CA VAL A 126 6.39 -11.92 0.09
C VAL A 126 6.46 -11.42 1.53
N PRO A 127 7.48 -10.61 1.89
CA PRO A 127 7.55 -9.98 3.21
C PRO A 127 6.38 -9.02 3.41
N LEU A 128 5.51 -9.36 4.36
CA LEU A 128 4.27 -8.63 4.61
C LEU A 128 4.53 -7.15 4.91
N ARG A 129 5.48 -6.87 5.81
CA ARG A 129 5.80 -5.50 6.22
C ARG A 129 6.29 -4.65 5.04
N PHE A 130 7.25 -5.16 4.28
CA PHE A 130 7.80 -4.45 3.13
C PHE A 130 6.70 -4.04 2.15
N VAL A 131 5.83 -4.98 1.79
CA VAL A 131 4.73 -4.71 0.85
C VAL A 131 3.77 -3.67 1.42
N SER A 132 3.35 -3.85 2.67
CA SER A 132 2.35 -2.99 3.31
C SER A 132 2.85 -1.55 3.49
N GLU A 133 4.07 -1.37 3.98
CA GLU A 133 4.66 -0.03 4.23
C GLU A 133 4.93 0.72 2.93
N ASN A 134 5.37 0.02 1.87
CA ASN A 134 5.52 0.66 0.56
C ASN A 134 4.18 1.03 -0.08
N CYS A 135 3.09 0.39 0.33
CA CYS A 135 1.71 0.76 0.00
C CYS A 135 1.12 1.83 0.94
N GLY A 136 1.92 2.39 1.85
CA GLY A 136 1.49 3.46 2.76
C GLY A 136 0.74 2.97 4.00
N ALA A 137 0.69 1.67 4.27
CA ALA A 137 0.08 1.12 5.48
C ALA A 137 1.06 1.11 6.65
N GLU A 138 0.54 1.28 7.86
CA GLU A 138 1.26 1.03 9.10
C GLU A 138 1.16 -0.45 9.49
N VAL A 139 2.26 -1.01 10.02
CA VAL A 139 2.33 -2.42 10.41
C VAL A 139 2.80 -2.57 11.86
N ALA A 140 1.93 -3.09 12.72
CA ALA A 140 2.24 -3.42 14.10
C ALA A 140 2.33 -4.94 14.32
N TRP A 141 3.25 -5.37 15.19
CA TRP A 141 3.39 -6.77 15.61
C TRP A 141 3.05 -6.90 17.09
N ASP A 142 2.20 -7.87 17.41
CA ASP A 142 1.93 -8.31 18.78
C ASP A 142 2.52 -9.70 18.97
N ASP A 143 3.61 -9.76 19.74
CA ASP A 143 4.32 -11.00 20.00
C ASP A 143 3.54 -11.97 20.90
N SER A 144 2.67 -11.46 21.77
CA SER A 144 1.90 -12.26 22.72
C SER A 144 0.82 -13.08 22.03
N THR A 145 0.15 -12.48 21.03
CA THR A 145 -0.91 -13.14 20.26
C THR A 145 -0.44 -13.68 18.92
N LYS A 146 0.83 -13.45 18.56
CA LYS A 146 1.40 -13.73 17.22
C LYS A 146 0.56 -13.11 16.10
N SER A 147 0.19 -11.84 16.30
CA SER A 147 -0.68 -11.10 15.39
C SER A 147 0.05 -9.96 14.69
N VAL A 148 -0.21 -9.81 13.40
CA VAL A 148 0.17 -8.64 12.61
C VAL A 148 -1.06 -7.77 12.40
N TYR A 149 -0.96 -6.48 12.69
CA TYR A 149 -2.00 -5.50 12.41
C TYR A 149 -1.52 -4.58 11.30
N ILE A 150 -2.30 -4.49 10.24
CA ILE A 150 -2.06 -3.64 9.09
C ILE A 150 -3.17 -2.59 9.06
N THR A 151 -2.78 -1.33 9.10
CA THR A 151 -3.71 -0.20 9.11
C THR A 151 -3.34 0.72 7.97
N LEU A 152 -4.22 0.87 7.00
CA LEU A 152 -4.08 1.97 6.04
C LEU A 152 -4.52 3.26 6.73
N PRO A 153 -3.72 4.34 6.70
CA PRO A 153 -4.20 5.63 7.12
C PRO A 153 -5.41 5.97 6.25
N GLU A 154 -6.55 6.14 6.90
CA GLU A 154 -7.75 6.61 6.25
C GLU A 154 -7.48 8.00 5.66
N ASN A 155 -7.10 8.06 4.37
CA ASN A 155 -7.41 9.22 3.56
C ASN A 155 -8.92 9.20 3.30
N VAL A 156 -9.69 9.38 4.37
CA VAL A 156 -11.13 9.54 4.34
C VAL A 156 -11.37 11.03 4.14
N PRO A 157 -12.09 11.35 3.06
CA PRO A 157 -13.51 11.13 3.14
C PRO A 157 -13.93 9.92 2.31
N SER A 158 -13.94 8.75 2.94
CA SER A 158 -15.05 7.81 2.80
C SER A 158 -16.32 8.50 3.32
N SER A 159 -16.78 9.46 2.52
CA SER A 159 -18.11 10.01 2.56
C SER A 159 -18.99 8.96 1.91
N SER A 160 -19.63 8.14 2.73
CA SER A 160 -20.93 7.58 2.39
C SER A 160 -22.03 8.65 2.38
N GLY A 161 -21.68 9.92 2.64
CA GLY A 161 -22.46 11.06 2.20
C GLY A 161 -22.28 11.25 0.71
N GLU A 162 -23.38 11.37 -0.02
CA GLU A 162 -23.39 12.08 -1.29
C GLU A 162 -22.55 13.37 -1.16
N PRO A 163 -21.67 13.71 -2.13
CA PRO A 163 -20.92 14.95 -2.05
C PRO A 163 -21.91 16.10 -1.83
N GLU A 164 -21.75 16.83 -0.72
CA GLU A 164 -22.64 17.94 -0.39
C GLU A 164 -22.51 19.00 -1.48
N ARG A 165 -23.50 19.04 -2.38
CA ARG A 165 -23.52 19.99 -3.49
C ARG A 165 -23.82 21.36 -2.92
N LYS A 166 -22.82 22.25 -2.96
CA LYS A 166 -22.97 23.65 -2.59
C LYS A 166 -23.53 24.44 -3.76
N SER A 167 -24.52 25.28 -3.49
CA SER A 167 -25.07 26.19 -4.50
C SER A 167 -24.12 27.36 -4.74
N LEU A 168 -24.21 28.03 -5.89
CA LEU A 168 -23.48 29.28 -6.11
C LEU A 168 -23.86 30.32 -5.04
N GLY A 169 -22.86 31.01 -4.51
CA GLY A 169 -22.96 31.96 -3.40
C GLY A 169 -22.95 31.32 -2.01
N GLU A 170 -23.00 29.98 -1.91
CA GLU A 170 -22.92 29.29 -0.63
C GLU A 170 -21.47 29.25 -0.12
N GLU A 171 -21.26 29.72 1.11
CA GLU A 171 -19.95 29.74 1.74
C GLU A 171 -19.57 28.34 2.23
N THR A 172 -18.33 27.94 1.95
CA THR A 172 -17.70 26.73 2.47
C THR A 172 -16.39 27.10 3.12
N THR A 173 -16.10 26.46 4.24
CA THR A 173 -14.84 26.65 4.97
C THR A 173 -14.05 25.36 4.94
N TYR A 174 -12.80 25.45 4.51
CA TYR A 174 -11.82 24.37 4.62
C TYR A 174 -10.65 24.88 5.46
N GLU A 175 -10.38 24.22 6.58
CA GLU A 175 -9.46 24.70 7.62
C GLU A 175 -9.81 26.15 8.02
N ASP A 176 -8.96 27.12 7.73
CA ASP A 176 -9.17 28.54 8.04
C ASP A 176 -9.56 29.38 6.80
N LEU A 177 -9.78 28.74 5.65
CA LEU A 177 -10.13 29.41 4.40
C LEU A 177 -11.62 29.28 4.11
N THR A 178 -12.36 30.38 4.25
CA THR A 178 -13.75 30.49 3.83
C THR A 178 -13.83 31.05 2.43
N PHE A 179 -14.63 30.43 1.55
CA PHE A 179 -14.85 30.87 0.19
C PHE A 179 -16.25 30.51 -0.33
N SER A 180 -16.70 31.23 -1.34
CA SER A 180 -17.92 30.95 -2.12
C SER A 180 -17.61 31.08 -3.61
N PHE A 181 -18.35 30.38 -4.46
CA PHE A 181 -18.33 30.63 -5.90
C PHE A 181 -19.62 31.37 -6.26
N ASP A 182 -19.52 32.61 -6.70
CA ASP A 182 -20.67 33.48 -6.93
C ASP A 182 -21.18 33.37 -8.36
N GLU A 183 -20.29 33.19 -9.34
CA GLU A 183 -20.64 33.28 -10.76
C GLU A 183 -19.74 32.40 -11.64
N VAL A 184 -20.33 31.84 -12.69
CA VAL A 184 -19.62 31.16 -13.78
C VAL A 184 -19.85 31.95 -15.06
N VAL A 185 -18.78 32.48 -15.65
CA VAL A 185 -18.83 33.30 -16.87
C VAL A 185 -17.96 32.70 -17.96
N ILE A 186 -18.42 32.78 -19.21
CA ILE A 186 -17.59 32.48 -20.37
C ILE A 186 -16.96 33.79 -20.84
N LYS A 187 -15.63 33.87 -20.81
CA LYS A 187 -14.87 35.03 -21.30
C LYS A 187 -14.13 34.66 -22.57
N GLU A 188 -14.31 35.48 -23.60
CA GLU A 188 -13.43 35.47 -24.76
C GLU A 188 -12.08 36.04 -24.36
N VAL A 189 -11.00 35.38 -24.77
CA VAL A 189 -9.65 35.85 -24.48
C VAL A 189 -9.25 36.79 -25.60
N GLU A 190 -9.05 38.06 -25.26
CA GLU A 190 -8.62 39.09 -26.20
C GLU A 190 -7.43 38.61 -27.03
N GLY A 191 -7.59 38.61 -28.36
CA GLY A 191 -6.57 38.19 -29.32
C GLY A 191 -6.53 36.69 -29.63
N THR A 192 -7.51 35.89 -29.19
CA THR A 192 -7.66 34.48 -29.57
C THR A 192 -9.13 34.13 -29.88
N ASN A 193 -9.38 33.05 -30.63
CA ASN A 193 -10.73 32.50 -30.83
C ASN A 193 -11.14 31.52 -29.72
N ASN A 194 -10.49 31.58 -28.56
CA ASN A 194 -10.68 30.60 -27.49
C ASN A 194 -11.51 31.20 -26.36
N ASN A 195 -12.59 30.51 -26.01
CA ASN A 195 -13.42 30.83 -24.86
C ASN A 195 -12.82 30.19 -23.59
N ARG A 196 -12.80 30.94 -22.49
CA ARG A 196 -12.46 30.41 -21.16
C ARG A 196 -13.70 30.39 -20.28
N ILE A 197 -13.83 29.36 -19.47
CA ILE A 197 -14.78 29.35 -18.36
C ILE A 197 -14.04 29.93 -17.15
N ALA A 198 -14.53 31.06 -16.66
CA ALA A 198 -14.04 31.71 -15.45
C ALA A 198 -15.09 31.56 -14.35
N ILE A 199 -14.69 31.01 -13.22
CA ILE A 199 -15.51 30.88 -12.03
C ILE A 199 -15.00 31.91 -11.02
N MET A 200 -15.87 32.82 -10.61
CA MET A 200 -15.58 33.91 -9.70
C MET A 200 -16.13 33.62 -8.31
N GLY A 201 -15.40 34.01 -7.28
CA GLY A 201 -15.76 33.73 -5.90
C GLY A 201 -15.18 34.69 -4.88
N LYS A 202 -15.72 34.66 -3.67
CA LYS A 202 -15.21 35.42 -2.52
C LYS A 202 -14.34 34.55 -1.63
N THR A 203 -13.51 35.20 -0.82
CA THR A 203 -12.72 34.54 0.21
C THR A 203 -12.56 35.45 1.42
N ASN A 204 -12.31 34.87 2.60
CA ASN A 204 -12.03 35.61 3.84
C ASN A 204 -10.63 36.29 3.85
N LEU A 205 -9.83 36.13 2.80
CA LEU A 205 -8.59 36.89 2.62
C LEU A 205 -8.90 38.35 2.23
N LYS A 206 -8.39 39.31 3.03
CA LYS A 206 -8.61 40.75 2.79
C LYS A 206 -8.19 41.16 1.38
N ASN A 207 -9.12 41.80 0.66
CA ASN A 207 -8.95 42.32 -0.71
C ASN A 207 -8.58 41.25 -1.75
N ALA A 208 -8.93 39.98 -1.52
CA ALA A 208 -8.72 38.91 -2.48
C ALA A 208 -10.05 38.46 -3.12
N THR A 209 -9.96 38.00 -4.37
CA THR A 209 -11.05 37.37 -5.11
C THR A 209 -10.54 36.02 -5.60
N LEU A 210 -11.36 34.98 -5.46
CA LEU A 210 -11.04 33.66 -5.99
C LEU A 210 -11.43 33.63 -7.47
N LEU A 211 -10.49 33.31 -8.34
CA LEU A 211 -10.71 33.13 -9.77
C LEU A 211 -10.17 31.77 -10.19
N LEU A 212 -11.04 30.92 -10.73
CA LEU A 212 -10.66 29.65 -11.34
C LEU A 212 -10.93 29.73 -12.85
N GLU A 213 -9.88 29.56 -13.65
CA GLU A 213 -9.98 29.51 -15.11
C GLU A 213 -9.78 28.07 -15.60
N VAL A 214 -10.73 27.58 -16.40
CA VAL A 214 -10.65 26.26 -17.05
C VAL A 214 -10.27 26.45 -18.51
N PHE A 215 -9.30 25.65 -18.98
CA PHE A 215 -8.76 25.70 -20.34
C PHE A 215 -8.92 24.34 -21.01
N ASP A 216 -9.36 24.33 -22.26
CA ASP A 216 -9.22 23.17 -23.14
C ASP A 216 -7.83 23.24 -23.81
N ASN A 217 -7.07 22.14 -23.74
CA ASN A 217 -5.69 22.06 -24.22
C ASN A 217 -5.54 21.17 -25.47
N TYR A 218 -6.59 21.10 -26.30
CA TYR A 218 -6.49 20.48 -27.63
C TYR A 218 -5.77 21.40 -28.63
N GLY A 219 -4.43 21.40 -28.56
CA GLY A 219 -3.57 21.84 -29.66
C GLY A 219 -2.48 22.85 -29.29
N ASN A 220 -1.22 22.38 -29.40
CA ASN A 220 0.05 23.10 -29.39
C ASN A 220 0.72 23.40 -28.04
N SER A 221 1.85 22.71 -27.89
CA SER A 221 2.93 22.91 -26.93
C SER A 221 3.51 24.33 -26.97
N LYS A 222 2.99 25.23 -26.13
CA LYS A 222 3.80 26.30 -25.51
C LYS A 222 3.34 26.51 -24.07
N LYS A 223 4.27 26.29 -23.14
CA LYS A 223 4.12 26.55 -21.70
C LYS A 223 3.51 27.94 -21.48
N GLN A 224 2.25 28.01 -21.04
CA GLN A 224 1.68 29.24 -20.49
C GLN A 224 1.43 29.06 -18.99
N LYS A 225 1.82 30.09 -18.25
CA LYS A 225 1.84 30.16 -16.79
C LYS A 225 0.49 30.75 -16.33
N PRO A 226 -0.23 30.16 -15.37
CA PRO A 226 -1.43 30.78 -14.79
C PRO A 226 -1.08 32.08 -14.08
N MET A 227 -1.94 33.09 -14.19
CA MET A 227 -1.77 34.40 -13.57
C MET A 227 -2.91 34.68 -12.59
N LEU A 228 -2.57 35.00 -11.34
CA LEU A 228 -3.44 35.77 -10.46
C LEU A 228 -3.20 37.26 -10.68
N SER A 229 -4.24 38.06 -10.56
CA SER A 229 -4.17 39.51 -10.62
C SER A 229 -4.28 40.11 -9.21
N HIS A 230 -3.15 40.58 -8.66
CA HIS A 230 -2.96 41.81 -7.85
C HIS A 230 -1.45 42.02 -7.60
N PRO A 231 -0.96 43.27 -7.40
CA PRO A 231 0.41 43.68 -7.77
C PRO A 231 1.55 43.13 -6.92
N ASN A 232 1.33 42.26 -5.93
CA ASN A 232 2.41 41.56 -5.26
C ASN A 232 1.91 40.27 -4.60
N ARG A 233 2.39 39.14 -5.15
CA ARG A 233 2.27 37.72 -4.72
C ARG A 233 1.13 36.92 -5.39
N ASN A 234 1.52 36.04 -6.31
CA ASN A 234 0.63 35.12 -7.03
C ASN A 234 0.74 33.70 -6.45
N LEU A 235 -0.37 33.13 -5.99
CA LEU A 235 -0.61 31.68 -5.89
C LEU A 235 -0.89 31.09 -7.30
N MET A 236 -0.24 29.99 -7.64
CA MET A 236 -0.25 29.37 -8.98
C MET A 236 -0.85 27.98 -8.89
N ILE A 237 -1.93 27.70 -9.62
CA ILE A 237 -2.50 26.35 -9.76
C ILE A 237 -2.61 26.07 -11.26
N SER A 238 -1.79 25.14 -11.77
CA SER A 238 -1.71 24.72 -13.18
C SER A 238 -1.91 23.22 -13.28
N GLY A 239 -2.65 22.78 -14.29
CA GLY A 239 -2.98 21.37 -14.55
C GLY A 239 -1.81 20.46 -14.90
N HIS A 240 -2.09 19.16 -14.74
CA HIS A 240 -1.23 17.97 -14.84
C HIS A 240 0.01 18.01 -13.93
N HIS A 241 -0.13 17.45 -12.73
CA HIS A 241 0.74 17.53 -11.54
C HIS A 241 0.44 18.72 -10.63
N PHE A 242 -0.38 18.45 -9.61
CA PHE A 242 -0.56 19.32 -8.45
C PHE A 242 0.73 19.28 -7.62
N ILE A 243 1.59 20.28 -7.76
CA ILE A 243 2.57 20.59 -6.71
C ILE A 243 1.87 21.51 -5.71
N CYS A 244 1.12 20.88 -4.81
CA CYS A 244 0.69 21.50 -3.57
C CYS A 244 1.78 21.21 -2.54
N GLN A 245 2.69 22.17 -2.28
CA GLN A 245 3.47 22.10 -1.05
C GLN A 245 2.53 22.42 0.11
N LYS A 246 2.20 21.36 0.84
CA LYS A 246 1.30 21.26 2.00
C LYS A 246 -0.20 21.29 1.68
N HIS A 247 -0.72 20.07 1.51
CA HIS A 247 -2.08 19.59 1.74
C HIS A 247 -3.23 20.57 1.46
N LEU A 248 -3.80 20.48 0.26
CA LEU A 248 -5.21 20.76 -0.01
C LEU A 248 -5.54 20.12 -1.38
N PHE A 249 -6.40 19.09 -1.40
CA PHE A 249 -6.97 18.55 -2.63
C PHE A 249 -8.44 18.97 -2.69
N LEU A 250 -8.80 19.81 -3.67
CA LEU A 250 -10.19 20.12 -4.00
C LEU A 250 -10.52 19.39 -5.31
N SER A 251 -11.31 18.32 -5.22
CA SER A 251 -11.76 17.55 -6.38
C SER A 251 -13.06 18.12 -6.96
N ILE A 252 -13.00 18.59 -8.21
CA ILE A 252 -14.19 18.97 -9.02
C ILE A 252 -14.46 17.81 -9.98
N TRP A 253 -15.66 17.23 -9.90
CA TRP A 253 -16.13 16.24 -10.87
C TRP A 253 -16.76 16.97 -12.07
N LEU A 254 -16.23 16.73 -13.27
CA LEU A 254 -16.82 17.15 -14.56
C LEU A 254 -17.89 16.16 -15.02
#